data_AF-A0A442J131-F1
#
_entry.id   AF-A0A442J131-F1
#
_cell.length_a   1.000
_cell.length_b   1.000
_cell.length_c   1.000
_cell.angle_alpha   90.00
_cell.angle_beta   90.00
_cell.angle_gamma   90.00
#
_symmetry.space_group_name_H-M   'P 1'
#
loop_
_entity.id
_entity.type
_entity.pdbx_description
1 polymer ?
#
loop_
_entity_poly.entity_id
_entity_poly.type
_entity_poly.pdbx_seq_one_letter_code
_entity_poly.pdbx_strand_id
1 'polypeptide(L)'
;MPAITRRTLLALTGAAVTVNSVSADTRASPKLQALIAAHEAAYAAFHRVVHRAGSSRDDRERADGVEQEALLAVCSYPAIGRDDRRAKAKYLLAVEARGELDLQEHMQAILRSIMRG
;
A
#
# COMPACT_ATOMS: atom_id res chain seq x y z
N MET A 1 37.21 20.21 -11.68
CA MET A 1 36.77 18.96 -12.34
C MET A 1 35.38 18.61 -11.81
N PRO A 2 34.34 18.45 -12.66
CA PRO A 2 32.99 18.22 -12.17
C PRO A 2 32.84 16.78 -11.65
N ALA A 3 32.29 16.63 -10.45
CA ALA A 3 32.09 15.35 -9.78
C ALA A 3 30.93 14.58 -10.42
N ILE A 4 31.23 13.42 -11.00
CA ILE A 4 30.24 12.51 -11.59
C ILE A 4 29.46 11.86 -10.44
N THR A 5 28.19 12.21 -10.29
CA THR A 5 27.28 11.60 -9.30
C THR A 5 26.62 10.35 -9.88
N ARG A 6 26.26 9.38 -9.03
CA ARG A 6 25.67 8.07 -9.41
C ARG A 6 24.48 8.13 -10.38
N ARG A 7 23.76 9.25 -10.45
CA ARG A 7 22.63 9.46 -11.38
C ARG A 7 23.06 9.59 -12.85
N THR A 8 24.27 10.03 -13.14
CA THR A 8 24.74 10.25 -14.52
C THR A 8 25.13 8.95 -15.23
N LEU A 9 25.37 7.85 -14.51
CA LEU A 9 25.76 6.57 -15.10
C LEU A 9 24.58 5.72 -15.64
N LEU A 10 23.34 6.05 -15.31
CA LEU A 10 22.17 5.25 -15.74
C LEU A 10 21.50 5.74 -17.04
N ALA A 11 22.00 6.82 -17.65
CA ALA A 11 21.41 7.39 -18.85
C ALA A 11 21.93 6.79 -20.18
N LEU A 12 22.81 5.79 -20.14
CA LEU A 12 23.49 5.30 -21.36
C LEU A 12 23.58 3.77 -21.45
N THR A 13 22.45 3.07 -21.36
CA THR A 13 22.30 1.73 -21.95
C THR A 13 20.84 1.47 -22.29
N GLY A 14 20.42 1.99 -23.45
CA GLY A 14 19.24 1.52 -24.15
C GLY A 14 19.50 0.12 -24.72
N ALA A 15 18.78 -0.86 -24.22
CA ALA A 15 18.45 -2.09 -24.93
C ALA A 15 17.10 -2.58 -24.38
N ALA A 16 16.05 -2.39 -25.17
CA ALA A 16 14.72 -2.90 -24.87
C ALA A 16 14.72 -4.43 -25.00
N VAL A 17 14.77 -5.13 -23.86
CA VAL A 17 14.46 -6.57 -23.82
C VAL A 17 12.96 -6.67 -23.58
N THR A 18 12.20 -6.97 -24.64
CA THR A 18 10.80 -7.40 -24.49
C THR A 18 10.82 -8.82 -23.94
N VAL A 19 10.86 -8.95 -22.60
CA VAL A 19 10.55 -10.21 -21.94
C VAL A 19 9.04 -10.39 -22.09
N ASN A 20 8.64 -11.15 -23.11
CA ASN A 20 7.29 -11.68 -23.20
C ASN A 20 7.16 -12.77 -22.12
N SER A 21 7.08 -12.36 -20.85
CA SER A 21 6.65 -13.25 -19.78
C SER A 21 5.21 -13.56 -20.08
N VAL A 22 4.93 -14.79 -20.51
CA VAL A 22 3.62 -15.41 -20.28
C VAL A 22 3.47 -15.40 -18.76
N SER A 23 2.95 -14.28 -18.24
CA SER A 23 2.55 -14.19 -16.87
C SER A 23 1.35 -15.13 -16.80
N ALA A 24 1.59 -16.36 -16.37
CA ALA A 24 0.59 -17.01 -15.54
C ALA A 24 0.08 -15.91 -14.60
N ASP A 25 -1.23 -15.71 -14.54
CA ASP A 25 -1.91 -14.65 -13.81
C ASP A 25 -1.56 -14.81 -12.32
N THR A 26 -0.35 -14.38 -11.93
CA THR A 26 0.25 -14.53 -10.62
C THR A 26 -0.34 -13.42 -9.77
N ARG A 27 -1.61 -13.64 -9.44
CA ARG A 27 -2.38 -12.80 -8.56
C ARG A 27 -1.87 -12.98 -7.14
N ALA A 28 -1.80 -11.86 -6.42
CA ALA A 28 -1.74 -11.90 -4.97
C ALA A 28 -2.79 -12.87 -4.41
N SER A 29 -2.49 -13.46 -3.26
CA SER A 29 -3.39 -14.36 -2.57
C SER A 29 -4.78 -13.71 -2.43
N PRO A 30 -5.87 -14.51 -2.55
CA PRO A 30 -7.22 -14.01 -2.38
C PRO A 30 -7.41 -13.27 -1.04
N LYS A 31 -6.67 -13.68 -0.01
CA LYS A 31 -6.69 -13.04 1.31
C LYS A 31 -6.10 -11.63 1.27
N LEU A 32 -4.94 -11.41 0.66
CA LEU A 32 -4.37 -10.06 0.55
C LEU A 32 -5.26 -9.16 -0.31
N GLN A 33 -5.82 -9.70 -1.40
CA GLN A 33 -6.76 -8.97 -2.25
C GLN A 33 -8.00 -8.53 -1.48
N ALA A 34 -8.57 -9.41 -0.65
CA ALA A 34 -9.73 -9.09 0.18
C ALA A 34 -9.42 -7.99 1.21
N LEU A 35 -8.24 -8.03 1.85
CA LEU A 35 -7.82 -6.98 2.79
C LEU A 35 -7.64 -5.62 2.10
N ILE A 36 -7.02 -5.61 0.92
CA ILE A 36 -6.88 -4.40 0.10
C ILE A 36 -8.26 -3.83 -0.27
N ALA A 37 -9.16 -4.69 -0.76
CA ALA A 37 -10.51 -4.27 -1.13
C ALA A 37 -11.31 -3.76 0.07
N ALA A 38 -11.14 -4.38 1.26
CA ALA A 38 -11.77 -3.93 2.49
C ALA A 38 -11.27 -2.53 2.89
N HIS A 39 -9.97 -2.28 2.81
CA HIS A 39 -9.41 -0.95 3.07
C HIS A 39 -9.89 0.08 2.05
N GLU A 40 -9.91 -0.23 0.75
CA GLU A 40 -10.45 0.70 -0.27
C GLU A 40 -11.92 1.06 -0.04
N ALA A 41 -12.74 0.07 0.38
CA ALA A 41 -14.13 0.31 0.72
C ALA A 41 -14.30 1.17 1.97
N ALA A 42 -13.50 0.90 3.03
CA ALA A 42 -13.50 1.69 4.26
C ALA A 42 -13.04 3.12 3.99
N TYR A 43 -11.98 3.30 3.19
CA TYR A 43 -11.47 4.60 2.75
C TYR A 43 -12.54 5.40 1.99
N ALA A 44 -13.21 4.78 1.03
CA ALA A 44 -14.29 5.43 0.29
C ALA A 44 -15.47 5.81 1.21
N ALA A 45 -15.80 4.97 2.19
CA ALA A 45 -16.85 5.26 3.17
C ALA A 45 -16.46 6.43 4.10
N PHE A 46 -15.23 6.42 4.62
CA PHE A 46 -14.67 7.50 5.43
C PHE A 46 -14.72 8.84 4.69
N HIS A 47 -14.22 8.87 3.46
CA HIS A 47 -14.21 10.08 2.64
C HIS A 47 -15.64 10.60 2.40
N ARG A 48 -16.61 9.72 2.17
CA ARG A 48 -18.03 10.13 2.05
C ARG A 48 -18.58 10.72 3.34
N VAL A 49 -18.23 10.20 4.51
CA VAL A 49 -18.68 10.71 5.81
C VAL A 49 -18.06 12.08 6.09
N VAL A 50 -16.75 12.23 5.88
CA VAL A 50 -16.03 13.50 6.11
C VAL A 50 -16.62 14.65 5.28
N HIS A 51 -16.94 14.38 4.01
CA HIS A 51 -17.48 15.40 3.09
C HIS A 51 -19.00 15.54 3.14
N ARG A 52 -19.71 14.73 3.94
CA ARG A 52 -21.16 14.84 4.09
C ARG A 52 -21.52 16.06 4.96
N ALA A 53 -22.37 16.94 4.42
CA ALA A 53 -22.97 18.03 5.17
C ALA A 53 -23.76 17.49 6.37
N GLY A 54 -23.54 18.05 7.56
CA GLY A 54 -24.21 17.64 8.79
C GLY A 54 -23.65 16.37 9.45
N SER A 55 -22.56 15.79 8.96
CA SER A 55 -21.87 14.71 9.67
C SER A 55 -21.40 15.21 11.03
N SER A 56 -21.73 14.47 12.10
CA SER A 56 -21.23 14.78 13.43
C SER A 56 -19.74 14.47 13.53
N ARG A 57 -19.11 14.98 14.58
CA ARG A 57 -17.73 14.62 14.93
C ARG A 57 -17.62 13.12 15.20
N ASP A 58 -18.55 12.56 15.97
CA ASP A 58 -18.59 11.14 16.32
C ASP A 58 -18.70 10.24 15.09
N ASP A 59 -19.49 10.64 14.08
CA ASP A 59 -19.60 9.88 12.83
C ASP A 59 -18.26 9.83 12.08
N ARG A 60 -17.53 10.95 12.07
CA ARG A 60 -16.21 11.04 11.42
C ARG A 60 -15.17 10.21 12.18
N GLU A 61 -15.13 10.31 13.51
CA GLU A 61 -14.21 9.52 14.36
C GLU A 61 -14.47 8.02 14.23
N ARG A 62 -15.73 7.59 14.14
CA ARG A 62 -16.07 6.17 13.89
C ARG A 62 -15.61 5.72 12.51
N ALA A 63 -15.86 6.53 11.48
CA ALA A 63 -15.47 6.18 10.11
C ALA A 63 -13.94 6.15 9.93
N ASP A 64 -13.22 7.06 10.59
CA ASP A 64 -11.75 7.10 10.67
C ASP A 64 -11.21 5.82 11.33
N GLY A 65 -11.73 5.44 12.50
CA GLY A 65 -11.29 4.21 13.18
C GLY A 65 -11.49 2.94 12.35
N VAL A 66 -12.61 2.83 11.61
CA VAL A 66 -12.87 1.69 10.71
C VAL A 66 -11.90 1.64 9.54
N GLU A 67 -11.58 2.80 8.96
CA GLU A 67 -10.59 2.91 7.88
C GLU A 67 -9.19 2.51 8.37
N GLN A 68 -8.77 3.04 9.52
CA GLN A 68 -7.46 2.75 10.11
C GLN A 68 -7.31 1.28 10.51
N GLU A 69 -8.36 0.66 11.06
CA GLU A 69 -8.34 -0.78 11.38
C GLU A 69 -8.15 -1.63 10.11
N ALA A 70 -8.82 -1.26 9.01
CA ALA A 70 -8.66 -1.93 7.73
C ALA A 70 -7.25 -1.74 7.14
N LEU A 71 -6.68 -0.54 7.25
CA LEU A 71 -5.30 -0.27 6.83
C LEU A 71 -4.30 -1.09 7.66
N LEU A 72 -4.49 -1.14 8.98
CA LEU A 72 -3.66 -1.91 9.89
C LEU A 72 -3.66 -3.41 9.55
N ALA A 73 -4.78 -3.95 9.09
CA ALA A 73 -4.89 -5.33 8.62
C ALA A 73 -4.02 -5.59 7.38
N VAL A 74 -3.99 -4.65 6.42
CA VAL A 74 -3.08 -4.71 5.26
C VAL A 74 -1.62 -4.60 5.70
N CYS A 75 -1.31 -3.62 6.56
CA CYS A 75 0.03 -3.41 7.14
C CYS A 75 0.55 -4.65 7.87
N SER A 76 -0.31 -5.38 8.57
CA SER A 76 0.04 -6.57 9.35
C SER A 76 0.14 -7.86 8.53
N TYR A 77 -0.34 -7.88 7.27
CA TYR A 77 -0.39 -9.10 6.47
C TYR A 77 1.01 -9.67 6.17
N PRO A 78 1.33 -10.92 6.56
CA PRO A 78 2.65 -11.51 6.31
C PRO A 78 2.78 -11.97 4.86
N ALA A 79 3.33 -11.12 4.00
CA ALA A 79 3.52 -11.44 2.59
C ALA A 79 4.74 -12.35 2.39
N ILE A 80 4.50 -13.67 2.31
CA ILE A 80 5.57 -14.67 2.10
C ILE A 80 5.91 -14.79 0.61
N GLY A 81 4.88 -14.87 -0.25
CA GLY A 81 5.04 -15.04 -1.69
C GLY A 81 5.53 -13.77 -2.40
N ARG A 82 6.27 -13.95 -3.52
CA ARG A 82 6.76 -12.82 -4.34
C ARG A 82 5.62 -11.91 -4.80
N ASP A 83 4.50 -12.49 -5.22
CA ASP A 83 3.36 -11.74 -5.75
C ASP A 83 2.62 -10.98 -4.67
N ASP A 84 2.44 -11.59 -3.48
CA ASP A 84 1.91 -10.91 -2.30
C ASP A 84 2.80 -9.75 -1.88
N ARG A 85 4.13 -9.95 -1.83
CA ARG A 85 5.09 -8.89 -1.48
C ARG A 85 5.00 -7.73 -2.45
N ARG A 86 4.95 -8.02 -3.76
CA ARG A 86 4.83 -6.98 -4.80
C ARG A 86 3.49 -6.24 -4.70
N ALA A 87 2.38 -6.95 -4.51
CA ALA A 87 1.06 -6.34 -4.40
C ALA A 87 0.95 -5.48 -3.14
N LYS A 88 1.37 -6.01 -1.99
CA LYS A 88 1.39 -5.28 -0.72
C LYS A 88 2.27 -4.03 -0.81
N ALA A 89 3.48 -4.13 -1.36
CA ALA A 89 4.37 -2.99 -1.53
C ALA A 89 3.78 -1.91 -2.45
N LYS A 90 3.24 -2.32 -3.61
CA LYS A 90 2.58 -1.38 -4.53
C LYS A 90 1.43 -0.65 -3.86
N TYR A 91 0.63 -1.37 -3.07
CA TYR A 91 -0.49 -0.78 -2.36
C TYR A 91 -0.05 0.19 -1.26
N LEU A 92 0.87 -0.21 -0.39
CA LEU A 92 1.39 0.64 0.68
C LEU A 92 2.07 1.90 0.15
N LEU A 93 2.76 1.83 -0.99
CA LEU A 93 3.32 3.03 -1.64
C LEU A 93 2.24 3.99 -2.15
N ALA A 94 1.07 3.47 -2.56
CA ALA A 94 -0.05 4.31 -2.96
C ALA A 94 -0.71 4.98 -1.73
N VAL A 95 -0.82 4.26 -0.61
CA VAL A 95 -1.28 4.79 0.69
C VAL A 95 -0.32 5.88 1.19
N GLU A 96 0.99 5.62 1.15
CA GLU A 96 2.02 6.59 1.54
C GLU A 96 1.98 7.87 0.69
N ALA A 97 1.75 7.74 -0.63
CA ALA A 97 1.63 8.89 -1.51
C ALA A 97 0.45 9.81 -1.15
N ARG A 98 -0.53 9.31 -0.39
CA ARG A 98 -1.65 10.08 0.17
C ARG A 98 -1.38 10.60 1.58
N GLY A 99 -0.27 10.17 2.22
CA GLY A 99 0.12 10.57 3.57
C GLY A 99 -0.60 9.80 4.69
N GLU A 100 -1.13 8.61 4.40
CA GLU A 100 -2.01 7.83 5.30
C GLU A 100 -1.26 6.80 6.18
N LEU A 101 0.08 6.70 6.04
CA LEU A 101 0.93 5.87 6.92
C LEU A 101 1.60 6.72 8.01
N ASP A 102 0.90 7.72 8.52
CA ASP A 102 1.38 8.67 9.52
C ASP A 102 1.37 8.13 10.96
N LEU A 103 0.56 7.09 11.22
CA LEU A 103 0.49 6.44 12.53
C LEU A 103 1.66 5.47 12.79
N GLN A 104 2.20 5.53 14.01
CA GLN A 104 3.31 4.68 14.45
C GLN A 104 2.91 3.19 14.38
N GLU A 105 1.65 2.88 14.66
CA GLU A 105 1.05 1.55 14.63
C GLU A 105 1.15 0.91 13.24
N HIS A 106 0.89 1.68 12.17
CA HIS A 106 1.01 1.20 10.79
C HIS A 106 2.46 0.80 10.47
N MET A 107 3.41 1.64 10.84
CA MET A 107 4.84 1.37 10.63
C MET A 107 5.31 0.16 11.43
N GLN A 108 4.92 0.05 12.70
CA GLN A 108 5.24 -1.12 13.52
C GLN A 108 4.65 -2.42 12.93
N ALA A 109 3.41 -2.37 12.45
CA ALA A 109 2.76 -3.51 11.81
C ALA A 109 3.50 -3.96 10.54
N ILE A 110 3.90 -3.01 9.68
CA ILE A 110 4.71 -3.30 8.49
C ILE A 110 6.02 -3.98 8.89
N LEU A 111 6.79 -3.39 9.80
CA LEU A 111 8.07 -3.93 10.25
C LEU A 111 7.93 -5.35 10.81
N ARG A 112 6.94 -5.57 11.69
CA ARG A 112 6.66 -6.90 12.25
C ARG A 112 6.24 -7.90 11.17
N SER A 113 5.46 -7.47 10.17
CA SER A 113 5.01 -8.34 9.08
C SER A 113 6.16 -8.81 8.18
N ILE A 114 7.22 -8.01 8.05
CA ILE A 114 8.42 -8.35 7.29
C ILE A 114 9.33 -9.27 8.08
N MET A 115 9.51 -9.01 9.39
CA MET A 115 10.39 -9.81 10.26
C MET A 115 9.85 -11.21 10.56
N ARG A 116 8.55 -11.45 10.37
CA ARG A 116 7.89 -12.74 10.61
C ARG A 116 7.74 -13.62 9.36
N GLY A 117 8.13 -13.13 8.17
CA GLY A 117 7.91 -13.81 6.88
C GLY A 117 9.19 -14.20 6.14
#